data_AF-A0A7H8IZX1-F1
#
_entry.id   AF-A0A7H8IZX1-F1
#
_cell.length_a   1.000
_cell.length_b   1.000
_cell.length_c   1.000
_cell.angle_alpha   90.00
_cell.angle_beta   90.00
_cell.angle_gamma   90.00
#
_symmetry.space_group_name_H-M   'P 1'
#
loop_
_entity.id
_entity.type
_entity.pdbx_description
1 polymer ?
#
loop_
_entity_poly.entity_id
_entity_poly.type
_entity_poly.pdbx_seq_one_letter_code
_entity_poly.pdbx_strand_id
1 'polypeptide(L)'
;MGAAFDSLGCRWPEALSSACPAAFSWRLLGRCVSEADRAEGAADESLGGLYGVLPAEQADAVLLHYRLGMTLTAGADLMGISSSVMAAHLLMAERSLPRWLSTALRPPEAGTLWGRR
;
A
#
# COMPACT_ATOMS: atom_id res chain seq x y z
N MET A 1 -0.87 7.67 -15.44
CA MET A 1 -0.22 8.14 -14.20
C MET A 1 -0.40 9.64 -13.90
N GLY A 2 -0.73 10.52 -14.87
CA GLY A 2 -0.87 11.97 -14.62
C GLY A 2 -2.11 12.41 -13.81
N ALA A 3 -3.23 11.71 -13.96
CA ALA A 3 -4.51 12.11 -13.35
C ALA A 3 -4.49 12.20 -11.80
N ALA A 4 -3.67 11.38 -11.13
CA ALA A 4 -3.55 11.41 -9.68
C ALA A 4 -2.83 12.68 -9.20
N PHE A 5 -1.73 13.04 -9.86
CA PHE A 5 -0.97 14.26 -9.55
C PHE A 5 -1.72 15.52 -9.96
N ASP A 6 -2.47 15.50 -11.07
CA ASP A 6 -3.33 16.60 -11.47
C ASP A 6 -4.46 16.81 -10.44
N SER A 7 -5.11 15.73 -10.01
CA SER A 7 -6.14 15.78 -8.96
C SER A 7 -5.59 16.27 -7.63
N LEU A 8 -4.37 15.86 -7.27
CA LEU A 8 -3.66 16.31 -6.07
C LEU A 8 -3.31 17.81 -6.18
N GLY A 9 -2.85 18.26 -7.34
CA GLY A 9 -2.55 19.66 -7.62
C GLY A 9 -3.79 20.55 -7.48
N CYS A 10 -4.95 20.10 -7.96
CA CYS A 10 -6.22 20.80 -7.78
C CYS A 10 -6.70 20.82 -6.32
N ARG A 11 -6.32 19.82 -5.51
CA ARG A 11 -6.71 19.66 -4.11
C ARG A 11 -5.61 20.02 -3.12
N TRP A 12 -4.57 20.71 -3.59
CA TRP A 12 -3.41 21.07 -2.77
C TRP A 12 -3.77 21.84 -1.49
N PRO A 13 -4.71 22.81 -1.52
CA PRO A 13 -5.13 23.49 -0.29
C PRO A 13 -5.82 22.56 0.72
N GLU A 14 -6.63 21.61 0.24
CA GLU A 14 -7.30 20.60 1.07
C GLU A 14 -6.30 19.59 1.66
N ALA A 15 -5.32 19.17 0.85
CA ALA A 15 -4.26 18.27 1.29
C ALA A 15 -3.39 18.91 2.38
N LEU A 16 -3.01 20.18 2.21
CA LEU A 16 -2.18 20.91 3.17
C LEU A 16 -2.94 21.33 4.45
N SER A 17 -4.26 21.47 4.38
CA SER A 17 -5.11 21.76 5.55
C SER A 17 -5.57 20.50 6.30
N SER A 18 -5.33 19.32 5.73
CA SER A 18 -5.58 18.03 6.40
C SER A 18 -4.69 17.85 7.62
N ALA A 19 -5.20 17.15 8.63
CA ALA A 19 -4.41 16.73 9.80
C ALA A 19 -3.22 15.84 9.43
N CYS A 20 -3.28 15.14 8.29
CA CYS A 20 -2.17 14.37 7.75
C CYS A 20 -2.17 14.46 6.20
N PRO A 21 -1.32 15.31 5.61
CA PRO A 21 -1.22 15.49 4.16
C PRO A 21 -0.75 14.22 3.43
N ALA A 22 0.12 13.41 4.06
CA ALA A 22 0.61 12.15 3.52
C ALA A 22 -0.55 11.14 3.33
N ALA A 23 -1.36 10.95 4.37
CA ALA A 23 -2.54 10.08 4.34
C ALA A 23 -3.62 10.55 3.36
N PHE A 24 -3.78 11.86 3.19
CA PHE A 24 -4.67 12.40 2.17
C PHE A 24 -4.17 12.06 0.76
N SER A 25 -2.88 12.26 0.51
CA SER A 25 -2.25 11.99 -0.79
C SER A 25 -2.29 10.50 -1.12
N TRP A 26 -2.01 9.63 -0.15
CA TRP A 26 -2.07 8.18 -0.31
C TRP A 26 -3.48 7.69 -0.68
N ARG A 27 -4.51 8.16 0.02
CA ARG A 27 -5.90 7.82 -0.29
C ARG A 27 -6.33 8.32 -1.67
N LEU A 28 -5.89 9.51 -2.07
CA LEU A 28 -6.18 10.04 -3.40
C LEU A 28 -5.52 9.20 -4.50
N LEU A 29 -4.26 8.80 -4.29
CA LEU A 29 -3.54 7.90 -5.19
C LEU A 29 -4.27 6.56 -5.33
N GLY A 30 -4.60 5.91 -4.21
CA GLY A 30 -5.32 4.63 -4.19
C GLY A 30 -6.66 4.69 -4.92
N ARG A 31 -7.39 5.81 -4.77
CA ARG A 31 -8.63 6.06 -5.51
C ARG A 31 -8.39 6.17 -7.02
N CYS A 32 -7.42 6.97 -7.45
CA CYS A 32 -7.12 7.14 -8.88
C CYS A 32 -6.64 5.83 -9.52
N VAL A 33 -5.85 5.02 -8.80
CA VAL A 33 -5.42 3.70 -9.26
C VAL A 33 -6.63 2.76 -9.39
N SER A 34 -7.51 2.75 -8.39
CA SER A 34 -8.74 1.92 -8.43
C SER A 34 -9.71 2.32 -9.54
N GLU A 35 -9.79 3.61 -9.87
CA GLU A 35 -10.60 4.12 -10.98
C GLU A 35 -9.96 3.78 -12.34
N ALA A 36 -8.63 3.86 -12.45
CA ALA A 36 -7.90 3.48 -13.65
C ALA A 36 -7.98 1.97 -13.94
N ASP A 37 -7.83 1.13 -12.91
CA ASP A 37 -7.95 -0.33 -13.02
C ASP A 37 -9.33 -0.76 -13.53
N ARG A 38 -10.39 -0.12 -13.01
CA ARG A 38 -11.78 -0.32 -13.50
C ARG A 38 -11.99 0.15 -14.94
N ALA A 39 -11.28 1.18 -15.38
CA ALA A 39 -11.41 1.73 -16.73
C ALA A 39 -10.66 0.91 -17.78
N GLU A 40 -9.50 0.35 -17.43
CA GLU A 40 -8.66 -0.42 -18.34
C GLU A 40 -9.04 -1.90 -18.41
N GLY A 41 -9.82 -2.43 -17.45
CA GLY A 41 -10.24 -3.84 -17.42
C GLY A 41 -9.07 -4.83 -17.30
N ALA A 42 -7.86 -4.32 -17.07
CA ALA A 42 -6.62 -5.05 -17.02
C ALA A 42 -6.36 -5.41 -15.55
N ALA A 43 -6.92 -6.54 -15.12
CA ALA A 43 -6.48 -7.16 -13.89
C ALA A 43 -4.99 -7.53 -14.04
N ASP A 44 -4.10 -6.67 -13.53
CA ASP A 44 -2.76 -7.12 -13.18
C ASP A 44 -2.93 -8.21 -12.12
N GLU A 45 -2.83 -9.47 -12.53
CA GLU A 45 -3.14 -10.65 -11.70
C GLU A 45 -2.35 -10.67 -10.39
N SER A 46 -1.23 -9.94 -10.30
CA SER A 46 -0.38 -9.90 -9.11
C SER A 46 -0.85 -8.93 -8.02
N LEU A 47 -1.36 -7.74 -8.37
CA LEU A 47 -1.82 -6.72 -7.41
C LEU A 47 -3.35 -6.58 -7.36
N GLY A 48 -4.04 -6.77 -8.49
CA GLY A 48 -5.50 -6.80 -8.56
C GLY A 48 -6.09 -7.92 -7.71
N GLY A 49 -5.39 -9.06 -7.60
CA GLY A 49 -5.76 -10.14 -6.69
C GLY A 49 -5.69 -9.76 -5.21
N LEU A 50 -4.85 -8.80 -4.84
CA LEU A 50 -4.63 -8.42 -3.44
C LEU A 50 -5.79 -7.57 -2.91
N TYR A 51 -6.21 -6.55 -3.68
CA TYR A 51 -7.40 -5.74 -3.36
C TYR A 51 -8.73 -6.48 -3.60
N GLY A 52 -8.72 -7.58 -4.37
CA GLY A 52 -9.87 -8.47 -4.52
C GLY A 52 -10.09 -9.41 -3.34
N VAL A 53 -9.02 -9.73 -2.59
CA VAL A 53 -9.06 -10.69 -1.46
C VAL A 53 -9.04 -9.98 -0.10
N LEU A 54 -8.39 -8.83 0.00
CA LEU A 54 -8.22 -8.09 1.25
C LEU A 54 -9.00 -6.77 1.24
N PRO A 55 -9.49 -6.31 2.42
CA PRO A 55 -9.93 -4.94 2.60
C PRO A 55 -8.83 -3.94 2.19
N ALA A 56 -9.21 -2.81 1.60
CA ALA A 56 -8.28 -1.83 1.04
C ALA A 56 -7.16 -1.42 2.01
N GLU A 57 -7.49 -1.12 3.27
CA GLU A 57 -6.50 -0.74 4.30
C GLU A 57 -5.48 -1.86 4.59
N GLN A 58 -5.89 -3.13 4.51
CA GLN A 58 -4.99 -4.26 4.70
C GLN A 58 -4.12 -4.49 3.46
N ALA A 59 -4.69 -4.29 2.27
CA ALA A 59 -3.97 -4.37 1.02
C ALA A 59 -2.90 -3.28 0.89
N ASP A 60 -3.24 -2.06 1.28
CA ASP A 60 -2.32 -0.92 1.38
C ASP A 60 -1.18 -1.23 2.34
N ALA A 61 -1.47 -1.70 3.56
CA ALA A 61 -0.44 -2.05 4.54
C ALA A 61 0.56 -3.09 3.99
N VAL A 62 0.05 -4.14 3.33
CA VAL A 62 0.87 -5.17 2.70
C VAL A 62 1.72 -4.61 1.55
N LEU A 63 1.13 -3.77 0.69
CA LEU A 63 1.85 -3.15 -0.42
C LEU A 63 2.98 -2.24 0.09
N LEU A 64 2.70 -1.38 1.06
CA LEU A 64 3.69 -0.49 1.66
C LEU A 64 4.83 -1.27 2.31
N HIS A 65 4.51 -2.32 3.08
CA HIS A 65 5.52 -3.06 3.83
C HIS A 65 6.33 -4.04 2.98
N TYR A 66 5.66 -4.89 2.19
CA TYR A 66 6.32 -5.98 1.45
C TYR A 66 6.81 -5.58 0.06
N ARG A 67 6.08 -4.71 -0.65
CA ARG A 67 6.46 -4.29 -2.01
C ARG A 67 7.33 -3.05 -2.00
N LEU A 68 7.00 -2.05 -1.20
CA LEU A 68 7.77 -0.81 -1.10
C LEU A 68 8.84 -0.85 0.00
N GLY A 69 8.89 -1.93 0.80
CA GLY A 69 9.92 -2.13 1.82
C GLY A 69 9.85 -1.11 2.96
N MET A 70 8.71 -0.44 3.15
CA MET A 70 8.56 0.58 4.19
C MET A 70 8.55 -0.07 5.57
N THR A 71 9.16 0.61 6.55
CA THR A 71 9.05 0.20 7.95
C THR A 71 7.61 0.37 8.45
N LEU A 72 7.25 -0.33 9.52
CA LEU A 72 5.92 -0.21 10.14
C LEU A 72 5.60 1.25 10.53
N THR A 73 6.60 2.00 10.99
CA THR A 73 6.45 3.41 11.35
C THR A 73 6.18 4.26 10.11
N ALA A 74 7.03 4.15 9.08
CA ALA A 74 6.88 4.94 7.87
C ALA A 74 5.57 4.65 7.12
N GLY A 75 5.14 3.38 7.07
CA GLY A 75 3.85 3.01 6.47
C GLY A 75 2.67 3.52 7.29
N ALA A 76 2.75 3.47 8.62
CA ALA A 76 1.72 4.02 9.50
C ALA A 76 1.60 5.55 9.34
N ASP A 77 2.72 6.26 9.31
CA ASP A 77 2.77 7.71 9.09
C ASP A 77 2.18 8.08 7.72
N LEU A 78 2.50 7.30 6.68
CA LEU A 78 1.96 7.49 5.34
C LEU A 78 0.44 7.26 5.29
N MET A 79 -0.06 6.23 5.97
CA MET A 79 -1.50 5.95 6.06
C MET A 79 -2.24 6.84 7.08
N GLY A 80 -1.51 7.59 7.91
CA GLY A 80 -2.10 8.43 8.96
C GLY A 80 -2.71 7.63 10.12
N ILE A 81 -2.20 6.43 10.38
CA ILE A 81 -2.62 5.51 11.45
C ILE A 81 -1.48 5.29 12.45
N SER A 82 -1.75 4.63 13.58
CA SER A 82 -0.68 4.25 14.50
C SER A 82 0.08 3.01 14.01
N SER A 83 1.34 2.87 14.40
CA SER A 83 2.14 1.68 14.05
C SER A 83 1.54 0.37 14.59
N SER A 84 0.79 0.42 15.69
CA SER A 84 0.03 -0.72 16.21
C SER A 84 -1.12 -1.14 15.30
N VAL A 85 -1.84 -0.17 14.71
CA VAL A 85 -2.91 -0.45 13.74
C VAL A 85 -2.32 -0.96 12.43
N MET A 86 -1.19 -0.40 11.98
CA MET A 86 -0.43 -0.93 10.84
C MET A 86 -0.02 -2.41 11.04
N ALA A 87 0.55 -2.74 12.21
CA ALA A 87 0.90 -4.11 12.54
C ALA A 87 -0.34 -5.04 12.60
N ALA A 88 -1.46 -4.55 13.11
CA ALA A 88 -2.72 -5.30 13.12
C ALA A 88 -3.25 -5.56 11.70
N HIS A 89 -3.17 -4.58 10.80
CA HIS A 89 -3.55 -4.75 9.39
C HIS A 89 -2.70 -5.81 8.70
N LEU A 90 -1.37 -5.79 8.91
CA LEU A 90 -0.47 -6.82 8.37
C LEU A 90 -0.80 -8.21 8.92
N LEU A 91 -1.02 -8.33 10.23
CA LEU A 91 -1.37 -9.62 10.84
C LEU A 91 -2.71 -10.15 10.29
N MET A 92 -3.72 -9.30 10.12
CA MET A 92 -5.01 -9.70 9.55
C MET A 92 -4.90 -10.08 8.08
N ALA A 93 -4.04 -9.37 7.33
CA ALA A 93 -3.75 -9.70 5.95
C ALA A 93 -3.06 -11.07 5.85
N GLU A 94 -2.01 -11.32 6.63
CA GLU A 94 -1.31 -12.62 6.66
C GLU A 94 -2.25 -13.80 6.92
N ARG A 95 -3.25 -13.61 7.80
CA ARG A 95 -4.25 -14.65 8.11
C ARG A 95 -5.24 -14.91 6.98
N SER A 96 -5.45 -13.92 6.12
CA SER A 96 -6.43 -13.97 5.02
C SER A 96 -5.76 -14.25 3.67
N LEU A 97 -4.43 -14.16 3.60
CA LEU A 97 -3.65 -14.35 2.38
C LEU A 97 -3.58 -15.83 1.96
N PRO A 98 -3.92 -16.16 0.72
CA PRO A 98 -3.63 -17.47 0.14
C PRO A 98 -2.12 -17.71 0.08
N ARG A 99 -1.67 -18.94 0.37
CA ARG A 99 -0.25 -19.33 0.37
C ARG A 99 0.53 -18.92 -0.89
N TRP A 100 -0.11 -18.95 -2.06
CA TRP A 100 0.53 -18.57 -3.32
C TRP A 100 0.82 -17.05 -3.38
N LEU A 101 -0.05 -16.23 -2.79
CA LEU A 101 0.08 -14.77 -2.73
C LEU A 101 1.10 -14.36 -1.65
N SER A 102 1.15 -15.08 -0.52
CA SER A 102 2.23 -14.94 0.48
C SER A 102 3.62 -15.22 -0.12
N THR A 103 3.71 -16.14 -1.08
CA THR A 103 4.98 -16.46 -1.74
C THR A 103 5.41 -15.34 -2.70
N ALA A 104 4.46 -14.72 -3.40
CA ALA A 104 4.70 -13.59 -4.30
C ALA A 104 5.03 -12.28 -3.57
N LEU A 105 4.53 -12.12 -2.34
CA LEU A 105 4.81 -10.99 -1.44
C LEU A 105 6.05 -11.18 -0.59
N ARG A 106 6.76 -12.32 -0.73
CA ARG A 106 8.01 -12.55 -0.02
C ARG A 106 8.93 -11.36 -0.31
N PRO A 107 9.45 -10.69 0.72
CA PRO A 107 10.30 -9.52 0.51
C PRO A 107 11.46 -9.90 -0.40
N PRO A 108 11.97 -8.99 -1.25
CA PRO A 108 13.23 -9.22 -1.93
C PRO A 108 14.23 -9.59 -0.84
N GLU A 109 14.75 -10.81 -0.91
CA GLU A 109 15.62 -11.32 0.13
C GLU A 109 16.70 -10.28 0.34
N ALA A 110 16.83 -9.79 1.56
CA ALA A 110 17.94 -8.94 1.95
C ALA A 110 19.19 -9.76 1.66
N GLY A 111 19.74 -9.56 0.46
CA GLY A 111 20.79 -10.36 -0.09
C GLY A 111 21.95 -10.32 0.88
N THR A 112 22.29 -11.49 1.41
CA THR A 112 23.68 -11.86 1.73
C THR A 112 24.49 -10.82 2.49
N LEU A 113 24.26 -10.66 3.80
CA LEU A 113 25.24 -10.00 4.69
C LEU A 113 25.33 -10.62 6.10
N TRP A 114 25.07 -11.92 6.23
CA TRP A 114 25.40 -12.69 7.45
C TRP A 114 26.16 -13.96 7.09
N GLY A 115 27.29 -13.79 6.41
CA GLY A 115 28.16 -14.90 6.06
C GLY A 115 29.46 -14.45 5.39
N ARG A 116 30.41 -13.92 6.17
CA ARG A 116 31.81 -14.38 6.19
C ARG A 116 32.66 -13.54 7.16
N ARG A 117 33.13 -14.25 8.19
CA ARG A 117 34.37 -14.12 8.98
C ARG A 117 34.69 -12.80 9.67
#